data_AF-A0A158E2M1-F1
#
_entry.id   AF-A0A158E2M1-F1
#
_cell.length_a   1.000
_cell.length_b   1.000
_cell.length_c   1.000
_cell.angle_alpha   90.00
_cell.angle_beta   90.00
_cell.angle_gamma   90.00
#
_symmetry.space_group_name_H-M   'P 1'
#
loop_
_entity.id
_entity.type
_entity.pdbx_description
1 polymer ?
#
loop_
_entity_poly.entity_id
_entity_poly.type
_entity_poly.pdbx_seq_one_letter_code
_entity_poly.pdbx_strand_id
1 'polypeptide(L)'
;MSNEGRIRNWQARRQSGGYRLGAGALERKGAPVPVTTLRRILDALIIASHETPFERRSVYEMLQTESDSEALHASLDEEVVELRRRQLRTAIRLVEEDIRAGVDVFTQGYAPATLASAQARLIESHSKRARRRLDQQTREARRRATRDDVAFRIDLAPTEAADLDVLRASANVLHARQRASQVGVGRSNPQALLPLLILQLQMIQGESRFALIWTLAGPAVLLTLISSLYFLMGTHFVLGMDVPTFSLLGATTWIMFRQIIFRSSASYVSARGLLNLRGVTPLMCALVQAIIYLAIYLMVFVILIAAGHCFDIVTLPSNWPAFLCFVASMGAAGMAMGLIFGSIATEWRFFLKLGTALERLLEIFSSVFFVSEQLPEQYRPYVLWSPFAHGMQLLRSVYFDSYHSSDASLTYYVMSLVILVSVALGVERFARSNVQPM
;
A
#
# COMPACT_ATOMS: atom_id res chain seq x y z
N MET A 1 -29.05 7.61 -38.18
CA MET A 1 -30.08 6.90 -37.38
C MET A 1 -30.77 7.93 -36.50
N SER A 2 -32.09 8.11 -36.65
CA SER A 2 -32.90 9.05 -35.85
C SER A 2 -32.83 8.71 -34.35
N ASN A 3 -32.84 9.73 -33.48
CA ASN A 3 -32.83 9.58 -32.01
C ASN A 3 -34.00 8.71 -31.52
N GLU A 4 -35.16 8.78 -32.17
CA GLU A 4 -36.31 7.94 -31.85
C GLU A 4 -36.03 6.45 -32.12
N GLY A 5 -35.31 6.14 -33.20
CA GLY A 5 -34.90 4.78 -33.52
C GLY A 5 -33.91 4.20 -32.50
N ARG A 6 -33.06 5.04 -31.91
CA ARG A 6 -32.16 4.64 -30.81
C ARG A 6 -32.93 4.34 -29.53
N ILE A 7 -33.92 5.16 -29.19
CA ILE A 7 -34.77 4.98 -28.00
C ILE A 7 -35.62 3.72 -28.14
N ARG A 8 -36.22 3.50 -29.32
CA ARG A 8 -37.05 2.32 -29.60
C ARG A 8 -36.24 1.02 -29.58
N ASN A 9 -35.03 1.01 -30.15
CA ASN A 9 -34.11 -0.13 -30.06
C ASN A 9 -33.58 -0.37 -28.64
N TRP A 10 -33.38 0.69 -27.85
CA TRP A 10 -32.99 0.56 -26.44
C TRP A 10 -34.12 -0.02 -25.58
N GLN A 11 -35.37 0.39 -25.82
CA GLN A 11 -36.55 -0.17 -25.14
C GLN A 11 -36.80 -1.63 -25.53
N ALA A 12 -36.67 -1.98 -26.82
CA ALA A 12 -36.83 -3.35 -27.31
C ALA A 12 -35.79 -4.32 -26.70
N ARG A 13 -34.52 -3.91 -26.57
CA ARG A 13 -33.47 -4.69 -25.89
C ARG A 13 -33.71 -4.84 -24.38
N ARG A 14 -34.46 -3.93 -23.77
CA ARG A 14 -34.78 -3.95 -22.33
C ARG A 14 -35.92 -4.91 -21.99
N GLN A 15 -36.76 -5.26 -22.98
CA GLN A 15 -37.87 -6.20 -22.82
C GLN A 15 -37.46 -7.67 -23.08
N SER A 16 -36.33 -7.92 -23.74
CA SER A 16 -35.90 -9.27 -24.13
C SER A 16 -35.13 -10.06 -23.06
N GLY A 17 -34.96 -9.52 -21.84
CA GLY A 17 -34.33 -10.22 -20.71
C GLY A 17 -35.34 -10.37 -19.57
N GLY A 18 -35.72 -11.61 -19.25
CA GLY A 18 -36.81 -11.96 -18.33
C GLY A 18 -36.64 -11.54 -16.85
N TYR A 19 -35.68 -10.68 -16.52
CA TYR A 19 -35.39 -10.25 -15.16
C TYR A 19 -35.45 -8.72 -15.03
N ARG A 20 -36.35 -8.22 -14.17
CA ARG A 20 -36.51 -6.79 -13.88
C ARG A 20 -35.65 -6.40 -12.67
N LEU A 21 -34.68 -5.50 -12.90
CA LEU A 21 -33.86 -4.90 -11.86
C LEU A 21 -34.72 -4.33 -10.71
N GLY A 22 -34.45 -4.75 -9.48
CA GLY A 22 -35.18 -4.28 -8.29
C GLY A 22 -36.47 -5.01 -7.95
N ALA A 23 -36.78 -6.15 -8.60
CA ALA A 23 -37.96 -6.96 -8.28
C ALA A 23 -37.99 -7.44 -6.81
N GLY A 24 -36.83 -7.74 -6.21
CA GLY A 24 -36.71 -8.16 -4.81
C GLY A 24 -36.98 -7.07 -3.77
N ALA A 25 -36.89 -5.78 -4.13
CA ALA A 25 -37.15 -4.68 -3.21
C ALA A 25 -38.65 -4.55 -2.85
N LEU A 26 -39.53 -5.06 -3.71
CA LEU A 26 -40.99 -4.98 -3.54
C LEU A 26 -41.55 -6.10 -2.63
N GLU A 27 -40.80 -7.16 -2.37
CA GLU A 27 -41.24 -8.29 -1.53
C GLU A 27 -41.04 -8.09 -0.02
N ARG A 28 -40.34 -7.03 0.42
CA ARG A 28 -40.27 -6.66 1.84
C ARG A 28 -41.55 -5.96 2.31
N LYS A 29 -42.68 -6.66 2.28
CA LYS A 29 -43.84 -6.31 3.11
C LYS A 29 -43.58 -6.83 4.52
N GLY A 30 -43.43 -5.91 5.46
CA GLY A 30 -43.23 -6.22 6.88
C GLY A 30 -44.31 -7.16 7.39
N ALA A 31 -43.89 -8.22 8.07
CA ALA A 31 -44.81 -9.14 8.72
C ALA A 31 -45.68 -8.36 9.72
N PRO A 32 -47.03 -8.34 9.56
CA PRO A 32 -47.90 -7.76 10.56
C PRO A 32 -47.90 -8.67 11.79
N VAL A 33 -47.56 -8.15 12.97
CA VAL A 33 -47.78 -8.86 14.24
C VAL A 33 -49.13 -8.38 14.81
N PRO A 34 -50.07 -9.28 15.13
CA PRO A 34 -51.47 -8.92 15.25
C PRO A 34 -51.89 -8.62 16.69
N VAL A 35 -52.91 -7.76 16.78
CA VAL A 35 -53.69 -7.27 17.94
C VAL A 35 -54.43 -8.40 18.70
N THR A 36 -53.97 -9.65 18.63
CA THR A 36 -54.70 -10.87 19.07
C THR A 36 -54.37 -11.34 20.48
N THR A 37 -53.23 -10.94 21.05
CA THR A 37 -52.77 -11.45 22.36
C THR A 37 -53.64 -10.99 23.52
N LEU A 38 -54.09 -9.73 23.54
CA LEU A 38 -54.95 -9.20 24.60
C LEU A 38 -56.33 -9.88 24.59
N ARG A 39 -56.91 -10.04 23.41
CA ARG A 39 -58.22 -10.69 23.23
C ARG A 39 -58.20 -12.14 23.73
N ARG A 40 -57.16 -12.90 23.39
CA ARG A 40 -56.97 -14.29 23.88
C ARG A 40 -56.90 -14.36 25.41
N ILE A 41 -56.25 -13.39 26.06
CA ILE A 41 -56.18 -13.33 27.53
C ILE A 41 -57.56 -13.05 28.13
N LEU A 42 -58.30 -12.09 27.59
CA LEU A 42 -59.62 -11.71 28.10
C LEU A 42 -60.64 -12.83 27.89
N ASP A 43 -60.66 -13.45 26.71
CA ASP A 43 -61.55 -14.58 26.40
C ASP A 43 -61.31 -15.76 27.36
N ALA A 44 -60.03 -16.06 27.68
CA ALA A 44 -59.68 -17.13 28.63
C ALA A 44 -60.07 -16.81 30.08
N LEU A 45 -60.00 -15.54 30.48
CA LEU A 45 -60.41 -15.09 31.82
C LEU A 45 -61.93 -15.05 32.01
N ILE A 46 -62.70 -14.85 30.93
CA ILE A 46 -64.17 -14.89 30.95
C ILE A 46 -64.70 -16.33 31.14
N ILE A 47 -63.98 -17.32 30.59
CA ILE A 47 -64.41 -18.72 30.58
C ILE A 47 -64.06 -19.45 31.90
N ALA A 48 -63.01 -19.04 32.60
CA ALA A 48 -62.49 -19.72 33.79
C ALA A 48 -62.92 -19.06 35.12
N SER A 49 -63.02 -19.84 36.20
CA SER A 49 -63.16 -19.29 37.56
C SER A 49 -61.93 -18.44 37.89
N HIS A 50 -62.12 -17.20 38.30
CA HIS A 50 -61.03 -16.22 38.46
C HIS A 50 -61.13 -15.42 39.76
N GLU A 51 -61.90 -15.92 40.73
CA GLU A 51 -62.13 -15.26 42.01
C GLU A 51 -60.84 -15.16 42.82
N THR A 52 -59.94 -16.14 42.70
CA THR A 52 -58.65 -16.15 43.40
C THR A 52 -57.45 -15.84 42.48
N PRO A 53 -56.40 -15.18 43.00
CA PRO A 53 -55.15 -14.98 42.26
C PRO A 53 -54.45 -16.28 41.80
N PHE A 54 -54.74 -17.41 42.46
CA PHE A 54 -54.18 -18.71 42.10
C PHE A 54 -54.82 -19.27 40.83
N GLU A 55 -56.14 -19.18 40.71
CA GLU A 55 -56.86 -19.64 39.52
C GLU A 55 -56.46 -18.84 38.27
N ARG A 56 -56.29 -17.52 38.39
CA ARG A 56 -55.81 -16.68 37.26
C ARG A 56 -54.41 -17.07 36.77
N ARG A 57 -53.51 -17.51 37.66
CA ARG A 57 -52.18 -17.99 37.28
C ARG A 57 -52.24 -19.26 36.44
N SER A 58 -53.15 -20.17 36.76
CA SER A 58 -53.33 -21.42 35.99
C SER A 58 -53.78 -21.14 34.55
N VAL A 59 -54.64 -20.13 34.35
CA VAL A 59 -55.08 -19.67 33.03
C VAL A 59 -53.92 -19.07 32.24
N TYR A 60 -53.05 -18.28 32.88
CA TYR A 60 -51.88 -17.70 32.23
C TYR A 60 -50.82 -18.74 31.83
N GLU A 61 -50.62 -19.77 32.65
CA GLU A 61 -49.71 -20.88 32.34
C GLU A 61 -50.23 -21.73 31.16
N MET A 62 -51.54 -21.96 31.10
CA MET A 62 -52.19 -22.62 29.95
C MET A 62 -51.97 -21.82 28.65
N LEU A 63 -52.20 -20.50 28.67
CA LEU A 63 -51.99 -19.65 27.49
C LEU A 63 -50.53 -19.60 27.02
N GLN A 64 -49.59 -19.65 27.96
CA GLN A 64 -48.17 -19.66 27.64
C GLN A 64 -47.74 -21.00 26.99
N THR A 65 -48.24 -22.12 27.50
CA THR A 65 -47.96 -23.46 26.95
C THR A 65 -48.60 -23.66 25.58
N GLU A 66 -49.81 -23.16 25.37
CA GLU A 66 -50.48 -23.18 24.05
C GLU A 66 -49.71 -22.34 23.02
N SER A 67 -49.27 -21.14 23.39
CA SER A 67 -48.47 -20.27 22.51
C SER A 67 -47.12 -20.87 22.13
N ASP A 68 -46.47 -21.57 23.08
CA ASP A 68 -45.21 -22.27 22.84
C ASP A 68 -45.42 -23.49 21.90
N SER A 69 -46.55 -24.21 22.02
CA SER A 69 -46.93 -25.31 21.13
C SER A 69 -47.27 -24.83 19.70
N GLU A 70 -48.05 -23.76 19.57
CA GLU A 70 -48.36 -23.11 18.28
C GLU A 70 -47.08 -22.68 17.55
N ALA A 71 -46.11 -22.14 18.30
CA ALA A 71 -44.82 -21.74 17.75
C ALA A 71 -44.00 -22.91 17.22
N LEU A 72 -44.04 -24.04 17.93
CA LEU A 72 -43.34 -25.28 17.57
C LEU A 72 -43.98 -25.92 16.33
N HIS A 73 -45.31 -25.92 16.22
CA HIS A 73 -46.04 -26.37 15.03
C HIS A 73 -45.84 -25.47 13.81
N ALA A 74 -45.71 -24.16 14.01
CA ALA A 74 -45.48 -23.20 12.94
C ALA A 74 -44.00 -23.09 12.51
N SER A 75 -43.08 -23.86 13.12
CA SER A 75 -41.63 -23.82 12.86
C SER A 75 -41.05 -22.39 12.88
N LEU A 76 -41.55 -21.57 13.81
CA LEU A 76 -41.13 -20.18 13.90
C LEU A 76 -39.69 -20.08 14.41
N ASP A 77 -38.98 -19.07 13.91
CA ASP A 77 -37.65 -18.72 14.40
C ASP A 77 -37.69 -18.46 15.92
N GLU A 78 -36.72 -18.99 16.66
CA GLU A 78 -36.67 -18.98 18.12
C GLU A 78 -36.77 -17.55 18.69
N GLU A 79 -36.27 -16.56 17.93
CA GLU A 79 -36.36 -15.13 18.27
C GLU A 79 -37.80 -14.59 18.19
N VAL A 80 -38.57 -15.02 17.19
CA VAL A 80 -39.98 -14.63 17.03
C VAL A 80 -40.81 -15.24 18.16
N VAL A 81 -40.48 -16.45 18.58
CA VAL A 81 -41.09 -17.11 19.75
C VAL A 81 -40.79 -16.33 21.03
N GLU A 82 -39.54 -15.91 21.25
CA GLU A 82 -39.17 -15.13 22.43
C GLU A 82 -39.86 -13.75 22.46
N LEU A 83 -39.99 -13.08 21.31
CA LEU A 83 -40.72 -11.81 21.19
C LEU A 83 -42.20 -11.99 21.57
N ARG A 84 -42.86 -13.03 21.05
CA ARG A 84 -44.25 -13.36 21.38
C ARG A 84 -44.44 -13.65 22.86
N ARG A 85 -43.54 -14.45 23.46
CA ARG A 85 -43.55 -14.76 24.89
C ARG A 85 -43.42 -13.49 25.75
N ARG A 86 -42.56 -12.54 25.36
CA ARG A 86 -42.39 -11.25 26.07
C ARG A 86 -43.63 -10.36 25.93
N GLN A 87 -44.24 -10.32 24.75
CA GLN A 87 -45.50 -9.60 24.51
C GLN A 87 -46.64 -10.15 25.38
N LEU A 88 -46.80 -11.48 25.43
CA LEU A 88 -47.78 -12.16 26.27
C LEU A 88 -47.59 -11.83 27.76
N ARG A 89 -46.36 -11.95 28.28
CA ARG A 89 -46.05 -11.62 29.69
C ARG A 89 -46.31 -10.16 30.03
N THR A 90 -46.02 -9.25 29.11
CA THR A 90 -46.27 -7.81 29.31
C THR A 90 -47.77 -7.51 29.32
N ALA A 91 -48.54 -8.16 28.44
CA ALA A 91 -49.99 -8.03 28.44
C ALA A 91 -50.61 -8.59 29.74
N ILE A 92 -50.21 -9.79 30.17
CA ILE A 92 -50.66 -10.40 31.44
C ILE A 92 -50.37 -9.48 32.64
N ARG A 93 -49.15 -8.92 32.69
CA ARG A 93 -48.76 -8.01 33.78
C ARG A 93 -49.65 -6.77 33.85
N LEU A 94 -49.93 -6.14 32.71
CA LEU A 94 -50.75 -4.93 32.65
C LEU A 94 -52.21 -5.22 33.03
N VAL A 95 -52.76 -6.36 32.59
CA VAL A 95 -54.11 -6.80 32.97
C VAL A 95 -54.20 -7.06 34.48
N GLU A 96 -53.21 -7.71 35.08
CA GLU A 96 -53.16 -7.94 36.53
C GLU A 96 -52.99 -6.66 37.35
N GLU A 97 -52.22 -5.68 36.84
CA GLU A 97 -52.09 -4.36 37.47
C GLU A 97 -53.45 -3.63 37.49
N ASP A 98 -54.20 -3.67 36.39
CA ASP A 98 -55.53 -3.04 36.29
C ASP A 98 -56.60 -3.75 37.15
N ILE A 99 -56.58 -5.10 37.20
CA ILE A 99 -57.45 -5.89 38.10
C ILE A 99 -57.23 -5.51 39.57
N ARG A 100 -55.95 -5.35 39.98
CA ARG A 100 -55.62 -4.95 41.36
C ARG A 100 -55.99 -3.51 41.67
N ALA A 101 -56.01 -2.64 40.66
CA ALA A 101 -56.44 -1.26 40.79
C ALA A 101 -57.98 -1.09 40.82
N GLY A 102 -58.74 -2.18 40.67
CA GLY A 102 -60.20 -2.17 40.69
C GLY A 102 -60.84 -1.69 39.38
N VAL A 103 -60.10 -1.74 38.27
CA VAL A 103 -60.61 -1.40 36.94
C VAL A 103 -61.42 -2.56 36.37
N ASP A 104 -62.57 -2.27 35.77
CA ASP A 104 -63.40 -3.29 35.10
C ASP A 104 -62.80 -3.69 33.74
N VAL A 105 -61.96 -4.72 33.78
CA VAL A 105 -61.25 -5.29 32.63
C VAL A 105 -62.15 -6.08 31.66
N PHE A 106 -63.41 -6.33 32.01
CA PHE A 106 -64.35 -7.12 31.18
C PHE A 106 -65.32 -6.26 30.36
N THR A 107 -65.21 -4.93 30.46
CA THR A 107 -65.95 -4.00 29.62
C THR A 107 -65.59 -4.14 28.14
N GLN A 108 -66.60 -4.02 27.26
CA GLN A 108 -66.36 -4.05 25.82
C GLN A 108 -65.43 -2.90 25.41
N GLY A 109 -64.28 -3.25 24.82
CA GLY A 109 -63.26 -2.30 24.38
C GLY A 109 -62.16 -2.02 25.40
N TYR A 110 -62.08 -2.78 26.50
CA TYR A 110 -60.98 -2.67 27.45
C TYR A 110 -59.62 -2.91 26.77
N ALA A 111 -58.72 -1.95 26.94
CA ALA A 111 -57.32 -2.04 26.58
C ALA A 111 -56.49 -1.28 27.62
N PRO A 112 -55.43 -1.89 28.20
CA PRO A 112 -54.59 -1.18 29.15
C PRO A 112 -53.97 0.06 28.48
N ALA A 113 -54.04 1.21 29.15
CA ALA A 113 -53.62 2.51 28.58
C ALA A 113 -52.15 2.51 28.09
N THR A 114 -51.29 1.69 28.70
CA THR A 114 -49.85 1.62 28.40
C THR A 114 -49.48 0.47 27.46
N LEU A 115 -50.41 -0.43 27.08
CA LEU A 115 -50.12 -1.65 26.32
C LEU A 115 -49.46 -1.36 24.96
N ALA A 116 -50.02 -0.41 24.20
CA ALA A 116 -49.49 -0.03 22.89
C ALA A 116 -48.05 0.51 22.99
N SER A 117 -47.77 1.34 24.00
CA SER A 117 -46.44 1.89 24.24
C SER A 117 -45.42 0.82 24.68
N ALA A 118 -45.87 -0.19 25.43
CA ALA A 118 -45.03 -1.29 25.89
C ALA A 118 -44.70 -2.26 24.73
N GLN A 119 -45.69 -2.56 23.88
CA GLN A 119 -45.50 -3.37 22.68
C GLN A 119 -44.57 -2.69 21.66
N ALA A 120 -44.73 -1.39 21.42
CA ALA A 120 -43.85 -0.62 20.53
C ALA A 120 -42.39 -0.67 21.00
N ARG A 121 -42.14 -0.48 22.31
CA ARG A 121 -40.79 -0.58 22.90
C ARG A 121 -40.17 -1.97 22.74
N LEU A 122 -40.96 -3.03 22.91
CA LEU A 122 -40.48 -4.40 22.72
C LEU A 122 -40.06 -4.66 21.26
N ILE A 123 -40.87 -4.24 20.29
CA ILE A 123 -40.59 -4.39 18.86
C ILE A 123 -39.34 -3.57 18.46
N GLU A 124 -39.23 -2.33 18.94
CA GLU A 124 -38.05 -1.49 18.68
C GLU A 124 -36.79 -2.12 19.29
N SER A 125 -36.85 -2.62 20.52
CA SER A 125 -35.72 -3.30 21.17
C SER A 125 -35.28 -4.57 20.42
N HIS A 126 -36.23 -5.29 19.83
CA HIS A 126 -35.98 -6.48 19.04
C HIS A 126 -35.27 -6.13 17.73
N SER A 127 -35.80 -5.16 16.99
CA SER A 127 -35.21 -4.70 15.72
C SER A 127 -33.80 -4.12 15.91
N LYS A 128 -33.55 -3.38 17.01
CA LYS A 128 -32.20 -2.89 17.35
C LYS A 128 -31.22 -4.03 17.65
N ARG A 129 -31.66 -5.08 18.37
CA ARG A 129 -30.82 -6.25 18.66
C ARG A 129 -30.51 -7.06 17.40
N ALA A 130 -31.50 -7.28 16.54
CA ALA A 130 -31.33 -7.95 15.25
C ALA A 130 -30.30 -7.22 14.36
N ARG A 131 -30.40 -5.88 14.25
CA ARG A 131 -29.43 -5.06 13.50
C ARG A 131 -28.00 -5.16 14.07
N ARG A 132 -27.84 -5.03 15.39
CA ARG A 132 -26.52 -5.12 16.05
C ARG A 132 -25.86 -6.48 15.83
N ARG A 133 -26.63 -7.57 15.87
CA ARG A 133 -26.13 -8.93 15.62
C ARG A 133 -25.66 -9.09 14.17
N LEU A 134 -26.47 -8.63 13.20
CA LEU A 134 -26.10 -8.67 11.78
C LEU A 134 -24.79 -7.91 11.53
N ASP A 135 -24.65 -6.72 12.11
CA ASP A 135 -23.42 -5.92 12.01
C ASP A 135 -22.21 -6.64 12.64
N GLN A 136 -22.42 -7.29 13.79
CA GLN A 136 -21.37 -8.04 14.47
C GLN A 136 -20.94 -9.27 13.66
N GLN A 137 -21.87 -10.07 13.15
CA GLN A 137 -21.59 -11.21 12.28
C GLN A 137 -20.85 -10.77 11.02
N THR A 138 -21.28 -9.67 10.40
CA THR A 138 -20.62 -9.10 9.22
C THR A 138 -19.17 -8.68 9.53
N ARG A 139 -18.94 -8.04 10.68
CA ARG A 139 -17.59 -7.65 11.14
C ARG A 139 -16.71 -8.86 11.42
N GLU A 140 -17.23 -9.88 12.08
CA GLU A 140 -16.50 -11.11 12.38
C GLU A 140 -16.16 -11.89 11.12
N ALA A 141 -17.10 -12.01 10.19
CA ALA A 141 -16.87 -12.67 8.91
C ALA A 141 -15.82 -11.93 8.06
N ARG A 142 -15.83 -10.59 8.06
CA ARG A 142 -14.76 -9.79 7.43
C ARG A 142 -13.39 -10.04 8.09
N ARG A 143 -13.34 -10.12 9.43
CA ARG A 143 -12.09 -10.41 10.15
C ARG A 143 -11.54 -11.80 9.83
N ARG A 144 -12.41 -12.83 9.75
CA ARG A 144 -12.02 -14.18 9.35
C ARG A 144 -11.48 -14.20 7.91
N ALA A 145 -12.19 -13.57 6.97
CA ALA A 145 -11.74 -13.44 5.59
C ALA A 145 -10.35 -12.77 5.46
N THR A 146 -10.09 -11.70 6.21
CA THR A 146 -8.76 -11.06 6.24
C THR A 146 -7.68 -11.93 6.88
N ARG A 147 -8.02 -12.71 7.92
CA ARG A 147 -7.08 -13.61 8.61
C ARG A 147 -6.69 -14.80 7.74
N ASP A 148 -7.65 -15.36 7.02
CA ASP A 148 -7.50 -16.59 6.25
C ASP A 148 -7.12 -16.32 4.77
N ASP A 149 -6.95 -15.04 4.39
CA ASP A 149 -6.66 -14.55 3.04
C ASP A 149 -7.66 -15.05 1.96
N VAL A 150 -8.92 -15.21 2.36
CA VAL A 150 -10.01 -15.65 1.48
C VAL A 150 -10.90 -14.45 1.15
N ALA A 151 -11.32 -14.34 -0.11
CA ALA A 151 -12.24 -13.29 -0.54
C ALA A 151 -13.56 -13.34 0.25
N PHE A 152 -13.87 -12.25 0.96
CA PHE A 152 -15.13 -12.09 1.68
C PHE A 152 -16.30 -12.08 0.69
N ARG A 153 -17.08 -13.17 0.67
CA ARG A 153 -18.30 -13.27 -0.14
C ARG A 153 -19.51 -12.98 0.75
N ILE A 154 -20.39 -12.13 0.24
CA ILE A 154 -21.69 -11.85 0.85
C ILE A 154 -22.69 -12.72 0.10
N ASP A 155 -23.36 -13.62 0.81
CA ASP A 155 -24.46 -14.40 0.27
C ASP A 155 -25.64 -13.44 0.03
N LEU A 156 -25.85 -13.10 -1.24
CA LEU A 156 -26.94 -12.24 -1.68
C LEU A 156 -28.21 -13.08 -1.85
N ALA A 157 -29.37 -12.47 -1.62
CA ALA A 157 -30.62 -13.10 -2.01
C ALA A 157 -30.60 -13.42 -3.52
N PRO A 158 -31.25 -14.50 -3.98
CA PRO A 158 -31.19 -14.92 -5.39
C PRO A 158 -31.63 -13.81 -6.37
N THR A 159 -32.52 -12.91 -5.94
CA THR A 159 -32.92 -11.72 -6.69
C THR A 159 -31.81 -10.65 -6.72
N GLU A 160 -31.19 -10.34 -5.58
CA GLU A 160 -30.07 -9.40 -5.51
C GLU A 160 -28.83 -9.89 -6.28
N ALA A 161 -28.60 -11.20 -6.33
CA ALA A 161 -27.55 -11.81 -7.13
C ALA A 161 -27.76 -11.57 -8.64
N ALA A 162 -29.00 -11.70 -9.12
CA ALA A 162 -29.35 -11.43 -10.51
C ALA A 162 -29.20 -9.93 -10.86
N ASP A 163 -29.57 -9.02 -9.95
CA ASP A 163 -29.32 -7.57 -10.11
C ASP A 163 -27.82 -7.28 -10.24
N LEU A 164 -27.01 -7.89 -9.38
CA LEU A 164 -25.56 -7.70 -9.34
C LEU A 164 -24.88 -8.24 -10.61
N ASP A 165 -25.35 -9.36 -11.15
CA ASP A 165 -24.78 -9.94 -12.38
C ASP A 165 -25.05 -9.06 -13.61
N VAL A 166 -26.22 -8.44 -13.69
CA VAL A 166 -26.52 -7.45 -14.74
C VAL A 166 -25.62 -6.22 -14.61
N LEU A 167 -25.37 -5.75 -13.39
CA LEU A 167 -24.46 -4.63 -13.13
C LEU A 167 -23.00 -4.99 -13.48
N ARG A 168 -22.53 -6.19 -13.12
CA ARG A 168 -21.20 -6.69 -13.49
C ARG A 168 -21.02 -6.76 -15.00
N ALA A 169 -22.00 -7.31 -15.72
CA ALA A 169 -21.94 -7.41 -17.18
C ALA A 169 -21.82 -6.02 -17.82
N SER A 170 -22.59 -5.05 -17.33
CA SER A 170 -22.57 -3.66 -17.81
C SER A 170 -21.23 -2.97 -17.51
N ALA A 171 -20.70 -3.15 -16.30
CA ALA A 171 -19.39 -2.61 -15.89
C ALA A 171 -18.26 -3.22 -16.73
N ASN A 172 -18.28 -4.53 -16.98
CA ASN A 172 -17.30 -5.22 -17.81
C ASN A 172 -17.25 -4.66 -19.24
N VAL A 173 -18.40 -4.34 -19.83
CA VAL A 173 -18.46 -3.73 -21.18
C VAL A 173 -17.88 -2.32 -21.19
N LEU A 174 -18.16 -1.51 -20.17
CA LEU A 174 -17.59 -0.16 -20.03
C LEU A 174 -16.06 -0.22 -19.86
N HIS A 175 -15.57 -1.11 -19.00
CA HIS A 175 -14.14 -1.33 -18.80
C HIS A 175 -13.47 -1.90 -20.05
N ALA A 176 -14.11 -2.79 -20.79
CA ALA A 176 -13.58 -3.33 -22.05
C ALA A 176 -13.43 -2.23 -23.12
N ARG A 177 -14.41 -1.32 -23.24
CA ARG A 177 -14.31 -0.15 -24.12
C ARG A 177 -13.21 0.82 -23.71
N GLN A 178 -13.06 1.10 -22.43
CA GLN A 178 -11.94 1.90 -21.91
C GLN A 178 -10.60 1.21 -22.15
N ARG A 179 -10.48 -0.10 -21.92
CA ARG A 179 -9.27 -0.87 -22.21
C ARG A 179 -8.94 -0.82 -23.71
N ALA A 180 -9.91 -1.02 -24.59
CA ALA A 180 -9.68 -1.01 -26.04
C ALA A 180 -9.18 0.35 -26.56
N SER A 181 -9.68 1.48 -26.03
CA SER A 181 -9.15 2.81 -26.38
C SER A 181 -7.76 3.08 -25.79
N GLN A 182 -7.36 2.29 -24.80
CA GLN A 182 -6.14 2.44 -24.02
C GLN A 182 -5.04 1.41 -24.35
N VAL A 183 -5.35 0.36 -25.12
CA VAL A 183 -4.43 -0.72 -25.55
C VAL A 183 -3.43 -0.23 -26.63
N GLY A 184 -3.64 0.95 -27.23
CA GLY A 184 -2.69 1.57 -28.16
C GLY A 184 -1.38 2.07 -27.54
N VAL A 185 -1.25 2.13 -26.21
CA VAL A 185 -0.08 2.72 -25.53
C VAL A 185 0.55 1.72 -24.55
N GLY A 186 1.09 0.63 -25.09
CA GLY A 186 1.90 -0.37 -24.37
C GLY A 186 3.39 -0.04 -24.29
N ARG A 187 3.83 1.10 -24.82
CA ARG A 187 5.21 1.59 -24.70
C ARG A 187 5.32 2.49 -23.48
N SER A 188 6.34 2.26 -22.66
CA SER A 188 6.80 3.18 -21.62
C SER A 188 6.88 4.58 -22.20
N ASN A 189 5.92 5.44 -21.88
CA ASN A 189 5.81 6.73 -22.54
C ASN A 189 6.94 7.61 -21.98
N PRO A 190 7.95 8.06 -22.77
CA PRO A 190 9.02 8.91 -22.27
C PRO A 190 8.48 10.21 -21.65
N GLN A 191 7.25 10.58 -22.03
CA GLN A 191 6.47 11.68 -21.44
C GLN A 191 6.18 11.51 -19.93
N ALA A 192 6.28 10.30 -19.37
CA ALA A 192 6.08 10.05 -17.94
C ALA A 192 7.34 10.35 -17.09
N LEU A 193 8.54 10.42 -17.70
CA LEU A 193 9.79 10.67 -16.97
C LEU A 193 9.84 12.06 -16.34
N LEU A 194 9.46 13.09 -17.11
CA LEU A 194 9.50 14.48 -16.63
C LEU A 194 8.52 14.72 -15.46
N PRO A 195 7.25 14.28 -15.52
CA PRO A 195 6.35 14.32 -14.36
C PRO A 195 6.87 13.55 -13.14
N LEU A 196 7.47 12.36 -13.34
CA LEU A 196 8.08 11.59 -12.25
C LEU A 196 9.24 12.35 -11.61
N LEU A 197 10.08 13.01 -12.42
CA LEU A 197 11.20 13.81 -11.93
C LEU A 197 10.70 14.99 -11.10
N ILE A 198 9.70 15.73 -11.60
CA ILE A 198 9.08 16.84 -10.87
C ILE A 198 8.48 16.36 -9.55
N LEU A 199 7.75 15.23 -9.56
CA LEU A 199 7.17 14.64 -8.36
C LEU A 199 8.26 14.30 -7.32
N GLN A 200 9.35 13.67 -7.75
CA GLN A 200 10.43 13.30 -6.85
C GLN A 200 11.18 14.52 -6.30
N LEU A 201 11.39 15.56 -7.11
CA LEU A 201 11.94 16.82 -6.62
C LEU A 201 11.03 17.47 -5.57
N GLN A 202 9.72 17.47 -5.78
CA GLN A 202 8.77 17.99 -4.78
C GLN A 202 8.80 17.19 -3.48
N MET A 203 8.95 15.86 -3.56
CA MET A 203 9.11 15.02 -2.37
C MET A 203 10.40 15.37 -1.61
N ILE A 204 11.50 15.64 -2.30
CA ILE A 204 12.78 16.05 -1.68
C ILE A 204 12.67 17.44 -1.05
N GLN A 205 11.92 18.37 -1.63
CA GLN A 205 11.64 19.68 -1.01
C GLN A 205 10.86 19.55 0.31
N GLY A 206 10.08 18.48 0.46
CA GLY A 206 9.41 18.13 1.71
C GLY A 206 10.31 17.44 2.73
N GLU A 207 11.51 17.00 2.35
CA GLU A 207 12.49 16.47 3.30
C GLU A 207 13.06 17.59 4.18
N SER A 208 13.46 17.21 5.40
CA SER A 208 14.03 18.15 6.37
C SER A 208 15.26 18.88 5.80
N ARG A 209 15.41 20.17 6.10
CA ARG A 209 16.61 20.97 5.76
C ARG A 209 17.91 20.30 6.21
N PHE A 210 17.85 19.51 7.29
CA PHE A 210 18.97 18.70 7.77
C PHE A 210 19.45 17.65 6.75
N ALA A 211 18.55 17.06 5.95
CA ALA A 211 18.92 16.10 4.92
C ALA A 211 19.78 16.73 3.82
N LEU A 212 19.44 17.96 3.40
CA LEU A 212 20.23 18.73 2.43
C LEU A 212 21.60 19.14 2.97
N ILE A 213 21.68 19.52 4.25
CA ILE A 213 22.98 19.80 4.88
C ILE A 213 23.81 18.50 4.94
N TRP A 214 23.16 17.37 5.22
CA TRP A 214 23.82 16.08 5.33
C TRP A 214 24.38 15.56 4.00
N THR A 215 23.75 15.86 2.85
CA THR A 215 24.30 15.47 1.53
C THR A 215 25.63 16.16 1.23
N LEU A 216 25.84 17.37 1.75
CA LEU A 216 27.12 18.08 1.68
C LEU A 216 28.09 17.64 2.79
N ALA A 217 27.59 17.47 4.01
CA ALA A 217 28.40 17.11 5.17
C ALA A 217 28.99 15.70 5.07
N GLY A 218 28.26 14.74 4.47
CA GLY A 218 28.73 13.36 4.33
C GLY A 218 30.08 13.25 3.60
N PRO A 219 30.19 13.76 2.37
CA PRO A 219 31.46 13.87 1.65
C PRO A 219 32.53 14.65 2.40
N ALA A 220 32.18 15.78 3.02
CA ALA A 220 33.15 16.56 3.80
C ALA A 220 33.73 15.75 4.97
N VAL A 221 32.93 14.97 5.69
CA VAL A 221 33.39 14.12 6.81
C VAL A 221 34.30 12.99 6.33
N LEU A 222 33.94 12.30 5.24
CA LEU A 222 34.79 11.24 4.71
C LEU A 222 36.09 11.81 4.12
N LEU A 223 36.01 12.95 3.41
CA LEU A 223 37.15 13.72 2.93
C LEU A 223 38.13 14.04 4.07
N THR A 224 37.64 14.61 5.17
CA THR A 224 38.51 14.98 6.30
C THR A 224 39.08 13.76 7.00
N LEU A 225 38.32 12.67 7.11
CA LEU A 225 38.80 11.40 7.66
C LEU A 225 39.98 10.84 6.83
N ILE A 226 39.83 10.76 5.50
CA ILE A 226 40.89 10.26 4.61
C ILE A 226 42.10 11.19 4.66
N SER A 227 41.88 12.50 4.58
CA SER A 227 42.97 13.49 4.61
C SER A 227 43.74 13.44 5.93
N SER A 228 43.03 13.35 7.07
CA SER A 228 43.63 13.26 8.39
C SER A 228 44.48 11.98 8.55
N LEU A 229 44.06 10.87 7.95
CA LEU A 229 44.82 9.62 8.01
C LEU A 229 46.19 9.78 7.32
N TYR A 230 46.23 10.38 6.13
CA TYR A 230 47.47 10.63 5.41
C TYR A 230 48.37 11.65 6.10
N PHE A 231 47.79 12.74 6.64
CA PHE A 231 48.56 13.73 7.39
C PHE A 231 49.17 13.15 8.67
N LEU A 232 48.47 12.25 9.36
CA LEU A 232 49.01 11.56 10.54
C LEU A 232 50.16 10.61 10.19
N MET A 233 50.17 10.07 8.96
CA MET A 233 51.29 9.32 8.40
C MET A 233 52.41 10.21 7.85
N GLY A 234 52.30 11.54 7.95
CA GLY A 234 53.28 12.50 7.43
C GLY A 234 53.28 12.65 5.90
N THR A 235 52.22 12.16 5.23
CA THR A 235 52.10 12.22 3.77
C THR A 235 51.21 13.41 3.38
N HIS A 236 51.78 14.38 2.66
CA HIS A 236 51.05 15.54 2.14
C HIS A 236 50.69 15.43 0.65
N PHE A 237 51.41 14.57 -0.07
CA PHE A 237 51.18 14.28 -1.49
C PHE A 237 51.17 12.77 -1.72
N VAL A 238 50.20 12.29 -2.50
CA VAL A 238 50.08 10.89 -2.93
C VAL A 238 50.37 10.83 -4.42
N LEU A 239 51.53 10.30 -4.81
CA LEU A 239 51.92 10.14 -6.22
C LEU A 239 51.75 11.43 -7.04
N GLY A 240 52.10 12.58 -6.46
CA GLY A 240 51.99 13.90 -7.10
C GLY A 240 50.62 14.59 -6.96
N MET A 241 49.64 13.95 -6.32
CA MET A 241 48.32 14.51 -6.00
C MET A 241 48.32 15.10 -4.60
N ASP A 242 47.74 16.27 -4.39
CA ASP A 242 47.53 16.80 -3.04
C ASP A 242 46.49 15.95 -2.29
N VAL A 243 46.77 15.65 -1.02
CA VAL A 243 45.96 14.76 -0.19
C VAL A 243 44.49 15.22 -0.05
N PRO A 244 44.17 16.52 0.14
CA PRO A 244 42.80 16.97 0.23
C PRO A 244 42.01 16.71 -1.06
N THR A 245 42.56 17.02 -2.24
CA THR A 245 41.88 16.75 -3.51
C THR A 245 41.78 15.26 -3.81
N PHE A 246 42.83 14.49 -3.52
CA PHE A 246 42.80 13.03 -3.60
C PHE A 246 41.62 12.43 -2.82
N SER A 247 41.46 12.91 -1.59
CA SER A 247 40.42 12.49 -0.65
C SER A 247 39.05 12.98 -1.08
N LEU A 248 38.95 14.18 -1.66
CA LEU A 248 37.72 14.79 -2.18
C LEU A 248 37.11 13.93 -3.28
N LEU A 249 37.94 13.55 -4.25
CA LEU A 249 37.53 12.74 -5.41
C LEU A 249 37.03 11.37 -4.97
N GLY A 250 37.78 10.69 -4.10
CA GLY A 250 37.38 9.40 -3.55
C GLY A 250 36.08 9.49 -2.76
N ALA A 251 36.05 10.35 -1.74
CA ALA A 251 34.93 10.47 -0.81
C ALA A 251 33.62 10.86 -1.50
N THR A 252 33.66 11.90 -2.34
CA THR A 252 32.46 12.44 -2.97
C THR A 252 31.92 11.50 -4.04
N THR A 253 32.79 10.91 -4.88
CA THR A 253 32.39 9.92 -5.89
C THR A 253 31.77 8.69 -5.23
N TRP A 254 32.39 8.19 -4.16
CA TRP A 254 31.91 6.99 -3.49
C TRP A 254 30.59 7.22 -2.76
N ILE A 255 30.45 8.33 -2.03
CA ILE A 255 29.18 8.65 -1.36
C ILE A 255 28.07 8.89 -2.38
N MET A 256 28.35 9.54 -3.51
CA MET A 256 27.40 9.64 -4.61
C MET A 256 26.98 8.26 -5.10
N PHE A 257 27.93 7.39 -5.42
CA PHE A 257 27.69 6.02 -5.88
C PHE A 257 26.80 5.26 -4.89
N ARG A 258 27.13 5.31 -3.59
CA ARG A 258 26.35 4.73 -2.50
C ARG A 258 24.92 5.25 -2.45
N GLN A 259 24.73 6.57 -2.51
CA GLN A 259 23.38 7.16 -2.49
C GLN A 259 22.58 6.72 -3.70
N ILE A 260 23.17 6.70 -4.89
CA ILE A 260 22.49 6.24 -6.10
C ILE A 260 22.06 4.78 -5.94
N ILE A 261 22.91 3.88 -5.43
CA ILE A 261 22.56 2.46 -5.19
C ILE A 261 21.34 2.35 -4.28
N PHE A 262 21.40 2.95 -3.09
CA PHE A 262 20.37 2.73 -2.07
C PHE A 262 19.07 3.48 -2.38
N ARG A 263 19.13 4.66 -2.99
CA ARG A 263 17.94 5.44 -3.32
C ARG A 263 17.22 4.87 -4.53
N SER A 264 17.95 4.42 -5.55
CA SER A 264 17.34 3.74 -6.70
C SER A 264 16.76 2.37 -6.31
N SER A 265 17.46 1.57 -5.50
CA SER A 265 16.95 0.28 -5.01
C SER A 265 15.73 0.43 -4.09
N ALA A 266 15.75 1.38 -3.15
CA ALA A 266 14.61 1.66 -2.29
C ALA A 266 13.40 2.15 -3.10
N SER A 267 13.63 3.03 -4.09
CA SER A 267 12.56 3.49 -4.98
C SER A 267 12.03 2.39 -5.88
N TYR A 268 12.86 1.44 -6.29
CA TYR A 268 12.43 0.26 -7.06
C TYR A 268 11.43 -0.58 -6.25
N VAL A 269 11.75 -0.83 -4.97
CA VAL A 269 10.88 -1.62 -4.06
C VAL A 269 9.63 -0.86 -3.64
N SER A 270 9.76 0.43 -3.30
CA SER A 270 8.65 1.26 -2.81
C SER A 270 7.69 1.73 -3.91
N ALA A 271 8.14 1.70 -5.18
CA ALA A 271 7.33 2.12 -6.32
C ALA A 271 6.03 1.31 -6.49
N ARG A 272 5.83 0.17 -5.80
CA ARG A 272 4.59 -0.63 -5.87
C ARG A 272 3.30 0.20 -5.80
N GLY A 273 3.25 1.27 -5.00
CA GLY A 273 2.09 2.18 -4.95
C GLY A 273 1.94 3.05 -6.20
N LEU A 274 3.04 3.48 -6.81
CA LEU A 274 3.10 4.28 -8.04
C LEU A 274 2.94 3.42 -9.31
N LEU A 275 3.17 2.11 -9.24
CA LEU A 275 2.95 1.18 -10.37
C LEU A 275 1.47 1.05 -10.75
N ASN A 276 0.56 1.47 -9.88
CA ASN A 276 -0.86 1.62 -10.23
C ASN A 276 -1.09 2.74 -11.26
N LEU A 277 -0.13 3.67 -11.42
CA LEU A 277 -0.18 4.70 -12.45
C LEU A 277 0.32 4.15 -13.78
N ARG A 278 -0.55 4.26 -14.79
CA ARG A 278 -0.30 3.73 -16.13
C ARG A 278 0.89 4.45 -16.79
N GLY A 279 1.90 3.71 -17.22
CA GLY A 279 3.09 4.23 -17.89
C GLY A 279 4.33 4.40 -16.99
N VAL A 280 4.18 4.20 -15.68
CA VAL A 280 5.32 4.19 -14.73
C VAL A 280 5.91 2.78 -14.66
N THR A 281 7.22 2.66 -14.88
CA THR A 281 7.94 1.40 -14.71
C THR A 281 8.89 1.48 -13.51
N PRO A 282 9.18 0.36 -12.81
CA PRO A 282 10.16 0.34 -11.72
C PRO A 282 11.52 0.87 -12.15
N LEU A 283 11.94 0.55 -13.38
CA LEU A 283 13.14 1.08 -14.02
C LEU A 283 13.12 2.61 -14.10
N MET A 284 12.02 3.22 -14.54
CA MET A 284 11.90 4.69 -14.61
C MET A 284 12.02 5.34 -13.23
N CYS A 285 11.44 4.74 -12.19
CA CYS A 285 11.59 5.23 -10.81
C CYS A 285 13.04 5.21 -10.36
N ALA A 286 13.75 4.10 -10.58
CA ALA A 286 15.17 3.96 -10.26
C ALA A 286 16.05 4.95 -11.05
N LEU A 287 15.78 5.11 -12.36
CA LEU A 287 16.49 6.04 -13.23
C LEU A 287 16.34 7.49 -12.78
N VAL A 288 15.12 7.91 -12.44
CA VAL A 288 14.86 9.27 -11.94
C VAL A 288 15.63 9.54 -10.65
N GLN A 289 15.66 8.59 -9.72
CA GLN A 289 16.47 8.71 -8.51
C GLN A 289 17.96 8.83 -8.82
N ALA A 290 18.49 7.99 -9.72
CA ALA A 290 19.88 8.05 -10.11
C ALA A 290 20.27 9.41 -10.72
N ILE A 291 19.43 9.97 -11.60
CA ILE A 291 19.66 11.28 -12.22
C ILE A 291 19.64 12.39 -11.17
N ILE A 292 18.66 12.38 -10.26
CA ILE A 292 18.54 13.39 -9.20
C ILE A 292 19.78 13.37 -8.30
N TYR A 293 20.19 12.20 -7.81
CA TYR A 293 21.34 12.10 -6.93
C TYR A 293 22.66 12.39 -7.66
N LEU A 294 22.79 11.98 -8.93
CA LEU A 294 23.93 12.41 -9.75
C LEU A 294 24.01 13.94 -9.85
N ALA A 295 22.89 14.62 -10.15
CA ALA A 295 22.87 16.08 -10.23
C ALA A 295 23.19 16.75 -8.88
N ILE A 296 22.65 16.24 -7.77
CA ILE A 296 22.96 16.73 -6.42
C ILE A 296 24.46 16.62 -6.14
N TYR A 297 25.07 15.47 -6.42
CA TYR A 297 26.49 15.27 -6.11
C TYR A 297 27.42 15.97 -7.09
N LEU A 298 27.01 16.23 -8.33
CA LEU A 298 27.72 17.15 -9.22
C LEU A 298 27.76 18.57 -8.65
N MET A 299 26.65 19.04 -8.08
CA MET A 299 26.63 20.33 -7.36
C MET A 299 27.53 20.29 -6.12
N VAL A 300 27.50 19.20 -5.35
CA VAL A 300 28.39 19.01 -4.18
C VAL A 300 29.87 19.06 -4.60
N PHE A 301 30.24 18.43 -5.73
CA PHE A 301 31.59 18.54 -6.28
C PHE A 301 31.98 19.99 -6.55
N VAL A 302 31.12 20.74 -7.27
CA VAL A 302 31.38 22.16 -7.56
C VAL A 302 31.57 22.96 -6.28
N ILE A 303 30.70 22.78 -5.29
CA ILE A 303 30.77 23.49 -4.00
C ILE A 303 32.06 23.17 -3.26
N LEU A 304 32.41 21.88 -3.13
CA LEU A 304 33.60 21.47 -2.37
C LEU A 304 34.90 21.82 -3.09
N ILE A 305 34.96 21.70 -4.42
CA ILE A 305 36.12 22.14 -5.21
C ILE A 305 36.28 23.66 -5.08
N ALA A 306 35.20 24.45 -5.24
CA ALA A 306 35.26 25.90 -5.14
C ALA A 306 35.66 26.36 -3.73
N ALA A 307 35.08 25.76 -2.69
CA ALA A 307 35.43 26.07 -1.31
C ALA A 307 36.88 25.70 -1.01
N GLY A 308 37.32 24.48 -1.36
CA GLY A 308 38.69 24.03 -1.13
C GLY A 308 39.73 24.84 -1.91
N HIS A 309 39.41 25.25 -3.13
CA HIS A 309 40.28 26.09 -3.93
C HIS A 309 40.41 27.51 -3.35
N CYS A 310 39.34 28.08 -2.80
CA CYS A 310 39.36 29.37 -2.12
C CYS A 310 40.29 29.40 -0.88
N PHE A 311 40.49 28.24 -0.26
CA PHE A 311 41.41 28.06 0.88
C PHE A 311 42.80 27.54 0.46
N ASP A 312 43.12 27.49 -0.84
CA ASP A 312 44.38 26.98 -1.39
C ASP A 312 44.73 25.53 -0.97
N ILE A 313 43.72 24.74 -0.60
CA ILE A 313 43.89 23.33 -0.18
C ILE A 313 43.54 22.33 -1.27
N VAL A 314 42.79 22.74 -2.30
CA VAL A 314 42.33 21.87 -3.39
C VAL A 314 42.78 22.40 -4.74
N THR A 315 43.30 21.50 -5.58
CA THR A 315 43.71 21.78 -6.94
C THR A 315 42.51 21.73 -7.88
N LEU A 316 42.51 22.56 -8.93
CA LEU A 316 41.44 22.56 -9.93
C LEU A 316 41.62 21.38 -10.90
N PRO A 317 40.52 20.84 -11.46
CA PRO A 317 40.62 19.79 -12.48
C PRO A 317 41.32 20.30 -13.73
N SER A 318 42.25 19.52 -14.28
CA SER A 318 42.90 19.85 -15.56
C SER A 318 41.95 19.66 -16.75
N ASN A 319 41.08 18.63 -16.71
CA ASN A 319 40.10 18.36 -17.75
C ASN A 319 38.68 18.19 -17.18
N TRP A 320 37.93 19.30 -17.13
CA TRP A 320 36.54 19.33 -16.65
C TRP A 320 35.60 18.35 -17.38
N PRO A 321 35.53 18.33 -18.74
CA PRO A 321 34.64 17.40 -19.44
C PRO A 321 34.91 15.93 -19.12
N ALA A 322 36.19 15.53 -19.12
CA ALA A 322 36.55 14.14 -18.90
C ALA A 322 36.36 13.75 -17.42
N PHE A 323 36.67 14.64 -16.47
CA PHE A 323 36.32 14.46 -15.06
C PHE A 323 34.82 14.20 -14.87
N LEU A 324 33.96 15.06 -15.43
CA LEU A 324 32.51 14.91 -15.34
C LEU A 324 32.01 13.62 -15.99
N CYS A 325 32.65 13.19 -17.09
CA CYS A 325 32.32 11.93 -17.77
C CYS A 325 32.59 10.72 -16.87
N PHE A 326 33.74 10.68 -16.18
CA PHE A 326 34.05 9.59 -15.25
C PHE A 326 33.12 9.61 -14.03
N VAL A 327 32.80 10.78 -13.46
CA VAL A 327 31.80 10.89 -12.37
C VAL A 327 30.44 10.38 -12.84
N ALA A 328 29.96 10.79 -14.02
CA ALA A 328 28.71 10.31 -14.57
C ALA A 328 28.72 8.79 -14.84
N SER A 329 29.84 8.25 -15.31
CA SER A 329 29.99 6.80 -15.55
C SER A 329 29.91 6.00 -14.24
N MET A 330 30.52 6.51 -13.16
CA MET A 330 30.38 5.93 -11.82
C MET A 330 28.95 6.03 -11.33
N GLY A 331 28.26 7.15 -11.59
CA GLY A 331 26.83 7.29 -11.31
C GLY A 331 25.96 6.26 -12.05
N ALA A 332 26.24 6.01 -13.33
CA ALA A 332 25.57 4.98 -14.13
C ALA A 332 25.84 3.57 -13.56
N ALA A 333 27.06 3.32 -13.10
CA ALA A 333 27.41 2.06 -12.45
C ALA A 333 26.65 1.87 -11.12
N GLY A 334 26.50 2.93 -10.34
CA GLY A 334 25.70 2.94 -9.11
C GLY A 334 24.22 2.69 -9.39
N MET A 335 23.69 3.22 -10.48
CA MET A 335 22.31 2.94 -10.92
C MET A 335 22.14 1.46 -11.29
N ALA A 336 23.08 0.88 -12.03
CA ALA A 336 23.03 -0.54 -12.39
C ALA A 336 23.08 -1.44 -11.15
N MET A 337 23.97 -1.16 -10.19
CA MET A 337 24.00 -1.84 -8.89
C MET A 337 22.70 -1.66 -8.10
N GLY A 338 22.14 -0.46 -8.08
CA GLY A 338 20.88 -0.18 -7.42
C GLY A 338 19.68 -0.91 -8.04
N LEU A 339 19.65 -1.10 -9.36
CA LEU A 339 18.66 -1.94 -10.04
C LEU A 339 18.79 -3.41 -9.64
N ILE A 340 20.03 -3.94 -9.60
CA ILE A 340 20.29 -5.31 -9.16
C ILE A 340 19.85 -5.48 -7.70
N PHE A 341 20.23 -4.54 -6.81
CA PHE A 341 19.88 -4.59 -5.40
C PHE A 341 18.38 -4.47 -5.17
N GLY A 342 17.72 -3.55 -5.89
CA GLY A 342 16.28 -3.35 -5.84
C GLY A 342 15.52 -4.59 -6.29
N SER A 343 15.96 -5.21 -7.39
CA SER A 343 15.38 -6.44 -7.92
C SER A 343 15.53 -7.63 -6.96
N ILE A 344 16.72 -7.86 -6.39
CA ILE A 344 16.90 -8.91 -5.38
C ILE A 344 16.03 -8.63 -4.14
N ALA A 345 15.92 -7.36 -3.76
CA ALA A 345 15.14 -6.94 -2.59
C ALA A 345 13.62 -7.12 -2.75
N THR A 346 13.09 -7.26 -3.97
CA THR A 346 11.66 -7.56 -4.14
C THR A 346 11.30 -8.98 -3.70
N GLU A 347 12.23 -9.93 -3.87
CA GLU A 347 12.09 -11.31 -3.38
C GLU A 347 12.57 -11.43 -1.94
N TRP A 348 13.74 -10.84 -1.64
CA TRP A 348 14.36 -10.92 -0.32
C TRP A 348 14.49 -9.55 0.34
N ARG A 349 13.45 -9.14 1.09
CA ARG A 349 13.38 -7.81 1.72
C ARG A 349 14.55 -7.48 2.68
N PHE A 350 15.23 -8.50 3.23
CA PHE A 350 16.40 -8.30 4.09
C PHE A 350 17.66 -7.93 3.30
N PHE A 351 17.68 -8.17 1.98
CA PHE A 351 18.85 -7.95 1.13
C PHE A 351 19.37 -6.52 1.17
N LEU A 352 18.52 -5.49 1.28
CA LEU A 352 18.99 -4.09 1.38
C LEU A 352 19.84 -3.84 2.63
N LYS A 353 19.58 -4.57 3.73
CA LYS A 353 20.43 -4.50 4.94
C LYS A 353 21.76 -5.22 4.75
N LEU A 354 21.79 -6.30 3.96
CA LEU A 354 23.04 -6.97 3.59
C LEU A 354 23.83 -6.14 2.56
N GLY A 355 23.12 -5.46 1.67
CA GLY A 355 23.68 -4.59 0.63
C GLY A 355 24.53 -3.46 1.21
N THR A 356 24.21 -2.93 2.40
CA THR A 356 25.06 -1.93 3.09
C THR A 356 26.38 -2.52 3.57
N ALA A 357 26.42 -3.78 3.97
CA ALA A 357 27.67 -4.46 4.30
C ALA A 357 28.50 -4.75 3.04
N LEU A 358 27.86 -5.20 1.96
CA LEU A 358 28.53 -5.42 0.68
C LEU A 358 29.12 -4.13 0.10
N GLU A 359 28.35 -3.05 0.12
CA GLU A 359 28.81 -1.74 -0.35
C GLU A 359 30.04 -1.25 0.42
N ARG A 360 30.08 -1.42 1.74
CA ARG A 360 31.27 -1.10 2.54
C ARG A 360 32.50 -1.94 2.15
N LEU A 361 32.31 -3.22 1.82
CA LEU A 361 33.41 -4.05 1.32
C LEU A 361 33.88 -3.52 -0.04
N LEU A 362 32.96 -3.21 -0.94
CA LEU A 362 33.30 -2.62 -2.22
C LEU A 362 34.05 -1.29 -2.07
N GLU A 363 33.71 -0.44 -1.10
CA GLU A 363 34.39 0.84 -0.83
C GLU A 363 35.89 0.65 -0.63
N ILE A 364 36.27 -0.36 0.16
CA ILE A 364 37.66 -0.68 0.47
C ILE A 364 38.42 -1.12 -0.78
N PHE A 365 37.80 -1.94 -1.64
CA PHE A 365 38.42 -2.45 -2.87
C PHE A 365 38.33 -1.49 -4.06
N SER A 366 37.62 -0.37 -3.96
CA SER A 366 37.38 0.55 -5.10
C SER A 366 38.36 1.72 -5.16
N SER A 367 39.54 1.57 -4.57
CA SER A 367 40.59 2.62 -4.54
C SER A 367 40.08 3.97 -4.01
N VAL A 368 39.14 3.95 -3.04
CA VAL A 368 38.59 5.18 -2.42
C VAL A 368 39.62 5.82 -1.49
N PHE A 369 40.22 5.00 -0.62
CA PHE A 369 41.18 5.42 0.40
C PHE A 369 42.63 5.46 -0.08
N PHE A 370 42.96 4.68 -1.09
CA PHE A 370 44.31 4.50 -1.59
C PHE A 370 44.28 4.22 -3.10
N VAL A 371 45.46 4.19 -3.69
CA VAL A 371 45.73 3.92 -5.10
C VAL A 371 46.46 2.59 -5.18
N SER A 372 46.17 1.73 -6.16
CA SER A 372 46.81 0.39 -6.20
C SER A 372 48.33 0.49 -6.37
N GLU A 373 48.84 1.53 -7.02
CA GLU A 373 50.28 1.78 -7.14
C GLU A 373 51.00 1.98 -5.79
N GLN A 374 50.28 2.39 -4.73
CA GLN A 374 50.84 2.49 -3.37
C GLN A 374 51.03 1.12 -2.70
N LEU A 375 50.35 0.08 -3.18
CA LEU A 375 50.43 -1.26 -2.63
C LEU A 375 51.62 -2.04 -3.21
N PRO A 376 52.18 -3.00 -2.45
CA PRO A 376 53.11 -3.98 -2.99
C PRO A 376 52.50 -4.69 -4.21
N GLU A 377 53.36 -5.04 -5.18
CA GLU A 377 52.95 -5.61 -6.47
C GLU A 377 52.05 -6.84 -6.34
N GLN A 378 52.25 -7.64 -5.28
CA GLN A 378 51.45 -8.82 -4.96
C GLN A 378 49.98 -8.50 -4.67
N TYR A 379 49.67 -7.34 -4.10
CA TYR A 379 48.32 -6.97 -3.67
C TYR A 379 47.53 -6.18 -4.71
N ARG A 380 48.21 -5.56 -5.70
CA ARG A 380 47.55 -4.75 -6.74
C ARG A 380 46.46 -5.50 -7.51
N PRO A 381 46.66 -6.76 -7.94
CA PRO A 381 45.65 -7.49 -8.71
C PRO A 381 44.33 -7.70 -7.96
N TYR A 382 44.36 -7.83 -6.62
CA TYR A 382 43.16 -8.02 -5.82
C TYR A 382 42.28 -6.76 -5.77
N VAL A 383 42.90 -5.59 -5.77
CA VAL A 383 42.18 -4.30 -5.80
C VAL A 383 41.68 -4.02 -7.21
N LEU A 384 42.54 -4.22 -8.21
CA LEU A 384 42.22 -4.00 -9.62
C LEU A 384 41.18 -4.99 -10.17
N TRP A 385 40.92 -6.10 -9.48
CA TRP A 385 39.79 -6.96 -9.81
C TRP A 385 38.44 -6.23 -9.71
N SER A 386 38.35 -5.19 -8.87
CA SER A 386 37.19 -4.31 -8.83
C SER A 386 37.20 -3.35 -10.03
N PRO A 387 36.16 -3.32 -10.88
CA PRO A 387 36.08 -2.35 -11.96
C PRO A 387 35.99 -0.92 -11.44
N PHE A 388 35.45 -0.72 -10.23
CA PHE A 388 35.34 0.60 -9.60
C PHE A 388 36.71 1.15 -9.18
N ALA A 389 37.69 0.30 -8.89
CA ALA A 389 39.07 0.72 -8.64
C ALA A 389 39.66 1.39 -9.88
N HIS A 390 39.49 0.75 -11.05
CA HIS A 390 39.88 1.31 -12.33
C HIS A 390 39.18 2.63 -12.62
N GLY A 391 37.85 2.69 -12.42
CA GLY A 391 37.08 3.92 -12.61
C GLY A 391 37.57 5.08 -11.73
N MET A 392 37.89 4.79 -10.46
CA MET A 392 38.38 5.79 -9.51
C MET A 392 39.80 6.28 -9.83
N GLN A 393 40.71 5.38 -10.23
CA GLN A 393 42.06 5.77 -10.64
C GLN A 393 42.06 6.56 -11.94
N LEU A 394 41.24 6.15 -12.91
CA LEU A 394 41.10 6.89 -14.17
C LEU A 394 40.50 8.28 -13.94
N LEU A 395 39.50 8.39 -13.06
CA LEU A 395 38.96 9.68 -12.61
C LEU A 395 40.06 10.59 -12.08
N ARG A 396 40.95 10.08 -11.22
CA ARG A 396 42.09 10.85 -10.70
C ARG A 396 43.10 11.21 -11.79
N SER A 397 43.39 10.29 -12.72
CA SER A 397 44.35 10.52 -13.81
C SER A 397 43.94 11.60 -14.80
N VAL A 398 42.64 11.91 -14.86
CA VAL A 398 42.07 12.96 -15.71
C VAL A 398 41.86 14.26 -14.94
N TYR A 399 41.81 14.18 -13.62
CA TYR A 399 41.73 15.36 -12.76
C TYR A 399 43.10 16.04 -12.61
N PHE A 400 44.15 15.25 -12.43
CA PHE A 400 45.51 15.71 -12.18
C PHE A 400 46.41 15.52 -13.40
N ASP A 401 47.15 16.56 -13.78
CA ASP A 401 48.22 16.43 -14.79
C ASP A 401 49.47 15.74 -14.22
N SER A 402 49.65 15.79 -12.90
CA SER A 402 50.80 15.19 -12.20
C SER A 402 50.69 13.68 -12.01
N TYR A 403 49.50 13.11 -12.22
CA TYR A 403 49.23 11.70 -11.94
C TYR A 403 48.64 11.00 -13.16
N HIS A 404 49.34 9.97 -13.63
CA HIS A 404 48.83 9.02 -14.60
C HIS A 404 48.91 7.62 -14.02
N SER A 405 47.76 6.93 -14.00
CA SER A 405 47.72 5.56 -13.49
C SER A 405 48.39 4.61 -14.48
N SER A 406 49.24 3.74 -13.94
CA SER A 406 50.03 2.79 -14.74
C SER A 406 49.35 1.42 -14.87
N ASP A 407 48.48 1.08 -13.93
CA ASP A 407 47.83 -0.22 -13.81
C ASP A 407 46.31 -0.16 -14.09
N ALA A 408 45.71 1.04 -14.14
CA ALA A 408 44.30 1.18 -14.45
C ALA A 408 43.99 1.02 -15.95
N SER A 409 43.05 0.12 -16.29
CA SER A 409 42.60 -0.14 -17.66
C SER A 409 41.24 0.49 -17.95
N LEU A 410 41.21 1.43 -18.89
CA LEU A 410 39.97 2.02 -19.40
C LEU A 410 39.07 0.97 -20.06
N THR A 411 39.66 0.09 -20.86
CA THR A 411 38.92 -0.97 -21.57
C THR A 411 38.25 -1.91 -20.59
N TYR A 412 38.97 -2.32 -19.52
CA TYR A 412 38.40 -3.18 -18.48
C TYR A 412 37.23 -2.50 -17.77
N TYR A 413 37.40 -1.23 -17.39
CA TYR A 413 36.34 -0.45 -16.73
C TYR A 413 35.07 -0.35 -17.59
N VAL A 414 35.21 0.09 -18.85
CA VAL A 414 34.07 0.28 -19.76
C VAL A 414 33.38 -1.05 -20.06
N MET A 415 34.13 -2.12 -20.33
CA MET A 415 33.55 -3.44 -20.58
C MET A 415 32.79 -3.97 -19.35
N SER A 416 33.37 -3.81 -18.16
CA SER A 416 32.73 -4.20 -16.91
C SER A 416 31.45 -3.39 -16.65
N LEU A 417 31.47 -2.09 -16.97
CA LEU A 417 30.29 -1.23 -16.86
C LEU A 417 29.17 -1.67 -17.82
N VAL A 418 29.50 -1.97 -19.08
CA VAL A 418 28.54 -2.49 -20.06
C VAL A 418 27.94 -3.81 -19.60
N ILE A 419 28.77 -4.73 -19.09
CA ILE A 419 28.31 -6.01 -18.53
C ILE A 419 27.39 -5.78 -17.34
N LEU A 420 27.78 -4.90 -16.41
CA LEU A 420 27.01 -4.59 -15.22
C LEU A 420 25.62 -4.00 -15.56
N VAL A 421 25.57 -3.04 -16.49
CA VAL A 421 24.31 -2.47 -16.98
C VAL A 421 23.47 -3.53 -17.69
N SER A 422 24.09 -4.38 -18.52
CA SER A 422 23.37 -5.45 -19.22
C SER A 422 22.76 -6.46 -18.25
N VAL A 423 23.51 -6.86 -17.21
CA VAL A 423 23.03 -7.74 -16.14
C VAL A 423 21.90 -7.07 -15.37
N ALA A 424 22.04 -5.79 -15.01
CA ALA A 424 21.01 -5.04 -14.30
C ALA A 424 19.68 -4.99 -15.08
N LEU A 425 19.74 -4.74 -16.39
CA LEU A 425 18.56 -4.75 -17.26
C LEU A 425 17.96 -6.15 -17.41
N GLY A 426 18.80 -7.18 -17.50
CA GLY A 426 18.34 -8.58 -17.53
C GLY A 426 17.59 -8.95 -16.26
N VAL A 427 18.19 -8.68 -15.10
CA VAL A 427 17.63 -8.95 -13.78
C VAL A 427 16.35 -8.15 -13.51
N GLU A 428 16.28 -6.89 -13.96
CA GLU A 428 15.05 -6.09 -13.90
C GLU A 428 13.93 -6.72 -14.72
N ARG A 429 14.24 -7.19 -15.93
CA ARG A 429 13.25 -7.81 -16.82
C ARG A 429 12.67 -9.09 -16.24
N PHE A 430 13.49 -9.89 -15.56
CA PHE A 430 13.02 -11.09 -14.86
C PHE A 430 12.16 -10.74 -13.64
N ALA A 431 12.58 -9.79 -12.80
CA ALA A 431 11.81 -9.43 -11.61
C ALA A 431 10.50 -8.69 -11.92
N ARG A 432 10.40 -8.05 -13.09
CA ARG A 432 9.20 -7.32 -13.51
C ARG A 432 7.93 -8.17 -13.48
N SER A 433 8.01 -9.48 -13.77
CA SER A 433 6.84 -10.37 -13.71
C SER A 433 6.27 -10.53 -12.31
N ASN A 434 7.10 -10.37 -11.28
CA ASN A 434 6.72 -10.57 -9.87
C ASN A 434 6.28 -9.26 -9.19
N VAL A 435 6.55 -8.12 -9.82
CA VAL A 435 6.34 -6.78 -9.23
C VAL A 435 5.11 -6.07 -9.78
N GLN A 436 4.69 -6.35 -11.02
CA GLN A 436 3.48 -5.76 -11.62
C GLN A 436 2.29 -6.70 -11.38
N PRO A 437 1.23 -6.28 -10.66
CA PRO A 437 -0.02 -7.05 -10.66
C PRO A 437 -0.57 -7.04 -12.09
N MET A 438 -0.78 -8.23 -12.66
CA MET A 438 -1.37 -8.39 -13.99
C MET A 438 -2.80 -7.84 -14.06
#